data_AF-A0A355SX88-F1
#
_entry.id   AF-A0A355SX88-F1
#
_cell.length_a   1.000
_cell.length_b   1.000
_cell.length_c   1.000
_cell.angle_alpha   90.00
_cell.angle_beta   90.00
_cell.angle_gamma   90.00
#
_symmetry.space_group_name_H-M   'P 1'
#
loop_
_entity.id
_entity.type
_entity.pdbx_description
1 polymer ?
#
loop_
_entity_poly.entity_id
_entity_poly.type
_entity_poly.pdbx_seq_one_letter_code
_entity_poly.pdbx_strand_id
1 'polypeptide(L)'
;SAQLTGLQSEHTDLFLVVSTELNFEVDLGSSTVASYGRQLAGLFPVPDLDFTPFTFADFGDAGGFTDLAAEASAWQVAALSHYNGLAHPSYTFDPLDHTDTLKLLLVEQFLGAALYERGLVDRTNISLTPFRGSEAPLAIDEYDSGETARDRAVDNATLLTLQRAPEYSGSSYHLHSLIDAIDAAVDSPASAEQSALVELARLLYTLHAVDTTPGSLRQPLDALRLFLRTGSLSGSGFDQSAFAADLTSNLVANAVTGAAAVINLPEARTATSVYVYYDQPADDLDCPLVWSAVNFTSGTFDPEAPEYTGDTWSFVDDTGAEVPITRAFPLTTGSVFAVRGYELDTVLCGDRALEVIPQPELAYLSHESTIDSDGDLIPDTLEALAPNLSFDPLGDSDGDGYSDLQEMIHGSDPHRSASYPTESASPTAIDVLDPPMLAIAASTSVGLIEFNYPVDYVDHIAFDLYESTDLQTFSNTGNSAQHLGDGNFQLSIPISGDKTFYRIRLRLK
;
A
#
# COMPACT_ATOMS: atom_id res chain seq x y z
N SER A 1 -16.76 -7.12 -40.99
CA SER A 1 -17.35 -7.37 -39.67
C SER A 1 -16.50 -8.39 -38.92
N ALA A 2 -15.61 -7.95 -38.04
CA ALA A 2 -14.96 -8.87 -37.11
C ALA A 2 -15.85 -8.96 -35.86
N GLN A 3 -16.75 -9.95 -35.82
CA GLN A 3 -17.34 -10.39 -34.55
C GLN A 3 -16.34 -11.36 -33.94
N LEU A 4 -15.50 -10.86 -33.03
CA LEU A 4 -14.64 -11.70 -32.22
C LEU A 4 -15.49 -12.26 -31.08
N THR A 5 -16.07 -13.44 -31.29
CA THR A 5 -16.81 -14.18 -30.28
C THR A 5 -15.92 -15.25 -29.65
N GLY A 6 -15.88 -15.34 -28.32
CA GLY A 6 -15.23 -16.44 -27.61
C GLY A 6 -13.77 -16.21 -27.20
N LEU A 7 -13.34 -14.96 -27.01
CA LEU A 7 -12.11 -14.70 -26.25
C LEU A 7 -12.37 -15.00 -24.78
N GLN A 8 -11.59 -15.92 -24.20
CA GLN A 8 -11.58 -16.20 -22.77
C GLN A 8 -10.44 -15.39 -22.16
N SER A 9 -10.73 -14.60 -21.13
CA SER A 9 -9.72 -13.97 -20.28
C SER A 9 -9.60 -14.75 -18.97
N GLU A 10 -8.40 -14.83 -18.42
CA GLU A 10 -8.16 -15.38 -17.08
C GLU A 10 -8.38 -14.29 -16.02
N HIS A 11 -8.54 -14.68 -14.75
CA HIS A 11 -8.76 -13.75 -13.63
C HIS A 11 -7.66 -12.69 -13.47
N THR A 12 -6.47 -12.94 -14.02
CA THR A 12 -5.31 -12.05 -13.94
C THR A 12 -5.20 -11.10 -15.13
N ASP A 13 -6.03 -11.24 -16.16
CA ASP A 13 -6.00 -10.36 -17.33
C ASP A 13 -6.58 -8.99 -16.99
N LEU A 14 -5.78 -7.95 -17.21
CA LEU A 14 -6.15 -6.56 -16.92
C LEU A 14 -7.10 -5.97 -17.96
N PHE A 15 -6.82 -6.25 -19.22
CA PHE A 15 -7.56 -5.74 -20.37
C PHE A 15 -7.32 -6.64 -21.59
N LEU A 16 -8.24 -6.56 -22.54
CA LEU A 16 -8.14 -7.21 -23.85
C LEU A 16 -7.76 -6.18 -24.91
N VAL A 17 -6.80 -6.56 -25.76
CA VAL A 17 -6.47 -5.78 -26.96
C VAL A 17 -7.01 -6.49 -28.18
N VAL A 18 -7.78 -5.76 -28.96
CA VAL A 18 -8.52 -6.29 -30.11
C VAL A 18 -8.10 -5.52 -31.35
N SER A 19 -7.92 -6.21 -32.48
CA SER A 19 -7.57 -5.56 -33.75
C SER A 19 -8.36 -6.17 -34.90
N THR A 20 -8.72 -5.34 -35.88
CA THR A 20 -9.15 -5.81 -37.20
C THR A 20 -7.97 -6.34 -38.00
N GLU A 21 -8.25 -7.06 -39.09
CA GLU A 21 -7.26 -7.35 -40.11
C GLU A 21 -6.70 -6.07 -40.74
N LEU A 22 -5.49 -6.16 -41.31
CA LEU A 22 -4.75 -5.03 -41.88
C LEU A 22 -5.51 -4.36 -43.04
N ASN A 23 -6.27 -5.15 -43.81
CA ASN A 23 -7.30 -4.68 -44.72
C ASN A 23 -8.55 -5.51 -44.49
N PHE A 24 -9.71 -4.89 -44.30
CA PHE A 24 -10.98 -5.60 -44.30
C PHE A 24 -11.90 -5.10 -45.42
N GLU A 25 -12.76 -6.01 -45.87
CA GLU A 25 -13.76 -5.74 -46.89
C GLU A 25 -14.88 -4.86 -46.33
N VAL A 26 -15.14 -3.72 -47.00
CA VAL A 26 -16.28 -2.86 -46.69
C VAL A 26 -17.37 -3.10 -47.73
N ASP A 27 -18.54 -3.54 -47.25
CA ASP A 27 -19.73 -3.69 -48.08
C ASP A 27 -20.37 -2.32 -48.32
N LEU A 28 -20.28 -1.85 -49.56
CA LEU A 28 -20.85 -0.59 -50.02
C LEU A 28 -22.31 -0.71 -50.49
N GLY A 29 -22.96 -1.86 -50.31
CA GLY A 29 -24.26 -2.15 -50.91
C GLY A 29 -24.20 -2.23 -52.43
N SER A 30 -23.02 -2.48 -53.00
CA SER A 30 -22.75 -2.60 -54.44
C SER A 30 -22.15 -3.98 -54.74
N SER A 31 -22.24 -4.47 -55.98
CA SER A 31 -21.66 -5.77 -56.40
C SER A 31 -20.12 -5.84 -56.33
N THR A 32 -19.48 -4.76 -55.90
CA THR A 32 -18.04 -4.64 -55.71
C THR A 32 -17.76 -4.39 -54.24
N VAL A 33 -17.12 -5.37 -53.60
CA VAL A 33 -16.55 -5.22 -52.27
C VAL A 33 -15.24 -4.45 -52.43
N ALA A 34 -15.09 -3.37 -51.69
CA ALA A 34 -13.91 -2.52 -51.79
C ALA A 34 -13.00 -2.76 -50.59
N SER A 35 -11.76 -3.18 -50.86
CA SER A 35 -10.75 -3.53 -49.85
C SER A 35 -10.02 -2.29 -49.32
N TYR A 36 -10.75 -1.38 -48.67
CA TYR A 36 -10.17 -0.20 -48.03
C TYR A 36 -10.34 -0.16 -46.50
N GLY A 37 -10.76 -1.25 -45.85
CA GLY A 37 -10.73 -1.32 -44.39
C GLY A 37 -9.34 -0.96 -43.87
N ARG A 38 -9.24 -0.02 -42.93
CA ARG A 38 -7.99 0.39 -42.29
C ARG A 38 -7.85 -0.39 -41.00
N GLN A 39 -6.63 -0.76 -40.63
CA GLN A 39 -6.44 -1.43 -39.36
C GLN A 39 -6.93 -0.53 -38.21
N LEU A 40 -7.83 -1.08 -37.41
CA LEU A 40 -8.33 -0.50 -36.19
C LEU A 40 -7.97 -1.44 -35.05
N ALA A 41 -7.57 -0.88 -33.92
CA ALA A 41 -7.35 -1.62 -32.70
C ALA A 41 -7.98 -0.88 -31.53
N GLY A 42 -8.36 -1.60 -30.48
CA GLY A 42 -8.96 -1.06 -29.27
C GLY A 42 -8.49 -1.84 -28.05
N LEU A 43 -8.60 -1.19 -26.90
CA LEU A 43 -8.31 -1.75 -25.59
C LEU A 43 -9.59 -1.75 -24.77
N PHE A 44 -9.89 -2.87 -24.11
CA PHE A 44 -11.08 -3.00 -23.28
C PHE A 44 -10.69 -3.57 -21.91
N PRO A 45 -10.92 -2.84 -20.80
CA PRO A 45 -10.66 -3.36 -19.47
C PRO A 45 -11.49 -4.62 -19.23
N VAL A 46 -10.89 -5.63 -18.59
CA VAL A 46 -11.62 -6.82 -18.16
C VAL A 46 -12.49 -6.38 -16.97
N PRO A 47 -13.83 -6.55 -17.02
CA PRO A 47 -14.68 -6.16 -15.90
C PRO A 47 -14.26 -6.88 -14.62
N ASP A 48 -14.27 -6.17 -13.49
CA ASP A 48 -14.06 -6.80 -12.20
C ASP A 48 -15.10 -7.90 -11.99
N LEU A 49 -14.62 -9.06 -11.56
CA LEU A 49 -15.49 -10.13 -11.13
C LEU A 49 -16.01 -9.74 -9.75
N ASP A 50 -17.33 -9.58 -9.64
CA ASP A 50 -17.98 -9.35 -8.36
C ASP A 50 -17.88 -10.64 -7.52
N PHE A 51 -16.85 -10.71 -6.69
CA PHE A 51 -16.61 -11.84 -5.80
C PHE A 51 -17.55 -11.75 -4.62
N THR A 52 -18.69 -12.44 -4.71
CA THR A 52 -19.46 -12.73 -3.51
C THR A 52 -18.73 -13.80 -2.71
N PRO A 53 -18.31 -13.53 -1.46
CA PRO A 53 -17.61 -14.51 -0.64
C PRO A 53 -18.40 -15.82 -0.53
N PHE A 54 -17.69 -16.94 -0.66
CA PHE A 54 -18.27 -18.26 -0.48
C PHE A 54 -18.09 -18.69 0.98
N THR A 55 -19.19 -18.81 1.72
CA THR A 55 -19.18 -19.38 3.07
C THR A 55 -19.56 -20.84 3.03
N PHE A 56 -18.71 -21.72 3.55
CA PHE A 56 -19.00 -23.14 3.68
C PHE A 56 -19.58 -23.46 5.07
N ALA A 57 -20.90 -23.32 5.21
CA ALA A 57 -21.59 -23.49 6.50
C ALA A 57 -21.74 -24.95 6.97
N ASP A 58 -21.48 -25.92 6.08
CA ASP A 58 -21.78 -27.35 6.30
C ASP A 58 -20.57 -28.14 6.83
N PHE A 59 -19.53 -27.47 7.33
CA PHE A 59 -18.36 -28.15 7.89
C PHE A 59 -18.75 -29.03 9.08
N GLY A 60 -18.40 -30.32 9.01
CA GLY A 60 -18.75 -31.34 10.00
C GLY A 60 -19.74 -32.38 9.48
N ASP A 61 -20.54 -32.03 8.47
CA ASP A 61 -21.56 -32.93 7.90
C ASP A 61 -20.96 -34.09 7.09
N ALA A 62 -19.72 -33.94 6.63
CA ALA A 62 -18.94 -34.99 5.96
C ALA A 62 -17.88 -35.64 6.87
N GLY A 63 -17.97 -35.43 8.20
CA GLY A 63 -17.10 -36.05 9.18
C GLY A 63 -16.11 -35.09 9.86
N GLY A 64 -16.11 -33.80 9.49
CA GLY A 64 -15.27 -32.77 10.09
C GLY A 64 -13.80 -33.16 10.17
N PHE A 65 -13.17 -32.90 11.31
CA PHE A 65 -11.78 -33.26 11.58
C PHE A 65 -11.48 -34.77 11.51
N THR A 66 -12.51 -35.63 11.54
CA THR A 66 -12.31 -37.09 11.51
C THR A 66 -12.25 -37.66 10.10
N ASP A 67 -12.71 -36.92 9.08
CA ASP A 67 -12.61 -37.27 7.66
C ASP A 67 -12.44 -36.02 6.79
N LEU A 68 -11.24 -35.44 6.87
CA LEU A 68 -10.88 -34.23 6.11
C LEU A 68 -10.98 -34.43 4.58
N ALA A 69 -10.85 -35.67 4.10
CA ALA A 69 -10.94 -35.93 2.66
C ALA A 69 -12.39 -35.82 2.17
N ALA A 70 -13.34 -36.35 2.94
CA ALA A 70 -14.76 -36.19 2.67
C ALA A 70 -15.20 -34.72 2.80
N GLU A 71 -14.71 -34.00 3.81
CA GLU A 71 -14.95 -32.56 3.97
C GLU A 71 -14.41 -31.72 2.81
N ALA A 72 -13.15 -31.95 2.40
CA ALA A 72 -12.58 -31.25 1.26
C ALA A 72 -13.37 -31.50 -0.03
N SER A 73 -13.87 -32.73 -0.23
CA SER A 73 -14.75 -33.04 -1.36
C SER A 73 -16.09 -32.33 -1.28
N ALA A 74 -16.70 -32.22 -0.11
CA ALA A 74 -17.96 -31.50 0.09
C ALA A 74 -17.78 -30.00 -0.18
N TRP A 75 -16.70 -29.43 0.36
CA TRP A 75 -16.30 -28.04 0.11
C TRP A 75 -16.10 -27.76 -1.38
N GLN A 76 -15.36 -28.62 -2.11
CA GLN A 76 -15.13 -28.45 -3.55
C GLN A 76 -16.43 -28.45 -4.36
N VAL A 77 -17.37 -29.33 -4.02
CA VAL A 77 -18.68 -29.40 -4.69
C VAL A 77 -19.48 -28.13 -4.42
N ALA A 78 -19.52 -27.67 -3.18
CA ALA A 78 -20.22 -26.45 -2.78
C ALA A 78 -19.60 -25.20 -3.44
N ALA A 79 -18.27 -25.08 -3.43
CA ALA A 79 -17.53 -23.99 -4.07
C ALA A 79 -17.76 -23.96 -5.58
N LEU A 80 -17.73 -25.12 -6.26
CA LEU A 80 -18.02 -25.21 -7.69
C LEU A 80 -19.48 -24.83 -8.00
N SER A 81 -20.42 -25.24 -7.13
CA SER A 81 -21.83 -24.86 -7.28
C SER A 81 -22.03 -23.35 -7.12
N HIS A 82 -21.33 -22.73 -6.16
CA HIS A 82 -21.33 -21.27 -5.97
C HIS A 82 -20.75 -20.56 -7.18
N TYR A 83 -19.56 -20.96 -7.63
CA TYR A 83 -18.89 -20.41 -8.81
C TYR A 83 -19.79 -20.44 -10.05
N ASN A 84 -20.43 -21.58 -10.34
CA ASN A 84 -21.35 -21.71 -11.47
C ASN A 84 -22.66 -20.91 -11.32
N GLY A 85 -22.98 -20.48 -10.10
CA GLY A 85 -24.13 -19.64 -9.79
C GLY A 85 -23.83 -18.14 -9.90
N LEU A 86 -22.55 -17.74 -9.99
CA LEU A 86 -22.16 -16.34 -10.16
C LEU A 86 -22.66 -15.79 -11.51
N ALA A 87 -22.95 -14.49 -11.53
CA ALA A 87 -23.24 -13.81 -12.79
C ALA A 87 -21.95 -13.71 -13.61
N HIS A 88 -21.97 -14.21 -14.84
CA HIS A 88 -20.87 -14.04 -15.79
C HIS A 88 -21.22 -12.88 -16.73
N PRO A 89 -20.72 -11.65 -16.48
CA PRO A 89 -21.03 -10.50 -17.32
C PRO A 89 -20.52 -10.74 -18.74
N SER A 90 -21.41 -10.62 -19.72
CA SER A 90 -21.03 -10.59 -21.15
C SER A 90 -20.81 -9.14 -21.57
N TYR A 91 -19.57 -8.78 -21.89
CA TYR A 91 -19.29 -7.45 -22.42
C TYR A 91 -19.43 -7.44 -23.94
N THR A 92 -20.23 -6.51 -24.47
CA THR A 92 -20.34 -6.26 -25.91
C THR A 92 -19.78 -4.88 -26.19
N PHE A 93 -18.74 -4.80 -27.00
CA PHE A 93 -18.19 -3.52 -27.46
C PHE A 93 -18.79 -3.14 -28.82
N ASP A 94 -18.94 -1.83 -29.03
CA ASP A 94 -19.32 -1.28 -30.32
C ASP A 94 -18.24 -1.58 -31.37
N PRO A 95 -18.58 -1.53 -32.68
CA PRO A 95 -17.58 -1.70 -33.73
C PRO A 95 -16.44 -0.69 -33.56
N LEU A 96 -15.20 -1.19 -33.61
CA LEU A 96 -14.00 -0.37 -33.46
C LEU A 96 -14.01 0.85 -34.39
N ASP A 97 -13.54 1.98 -33.88
CA ASP A 97 -13.32 3.21 -34.64
C ASP A 97 -11.97 3.89 -34.33
N HIS A 98 -11.75 5.04 -34.98
CA HIS A 98 -10.52 5.83 -34.85
C HIS A 98 -10.23 6.30 -33.41
N THR A 99 -11.26 6.48 -32.58
CA THR A 99 -11.11 6.88 -31.18
C THR A 99 -10.62 5.71 -30.34
N ASP A 100 -11.08 4.48 -30.59
CA ASP A 100 -10.57 3.28 -29.92
C ASP A 100 -9.07 3.07 -30.16
N THR A 101 -8.63 3.33 -31.41
CA THR A 101 -7.20 3.25 -31.75
C THR A 101 -6.40 4.37 -31.08
N LEU A 102 -6.96 5.57 -30.97
CA LEU A 102 -6.32 6.66 -30.25
C LEU A 102 -6.17 6.33 -28.75
N LYS A 103 -7.24 5.83 -28.10
CA LYS A 103 -7.26 5.43 -26.69
C LYS A 103 -6.21 4.37 -26.40
N LEU A 104 -6.19 3.28 -27.17
CA LEU A 104 -5.19 2.21 -27.07
C LEU A 104 -3.76 2.76 -27.13
N LEU A 105 -3.47 3.65 -28.08
CA LEU A 105 -2.12 4.18 -28.27
C LEU A 105 -1.70 5.19 -27.19
N LEU A 106 -2.65 5.93 -26.62
CA LEU A 106 -2.39 6.81 -25.47
C LEU A 106 -2.10 5.98 -24.21
N VAL A 107 -2.86 4.91 -23.98
CA VAL A 107 -2.59 3.93 -22.90
C VAL A 107 -1.21 3.30 -23.10
N GLU A 108 -0.89 2.85 -24.31
CA GLU A 108 0.42 2.28 -24.64
C GLU A 108 1.57 3.25 -24.33
N GLN A 109 1.42 4.53 -24.70
CA GLN A 109 2.43 5.55 -24.44
C GLN A 109 2.61 5.81 -22.95
N PHE A 110 1.51 5.88 -22.19
CA PHE A 110 1.56 6.03 -20.73
C PHE A 110 2.29 4.86 -20.09
N LEU A 111 1.86 3.63 -20.39
CA LEU A 111 2.42 2.41 -19.80
C LEU A 111 3.92 2.29 -20.10
N GLY A 112 4.33 2.61 -21.33
CA GLY A 112 5.75 2.63 -21.69
C GLY A 112 6.58 3.60 -20.85
N ALA A 113 6.04 4.80 -20.55
CA ALA A 113 6.71 5.76 -19.67
C ALA A 113 6.77 5.27 -18.21
N ALA A 114 5.66 4.76 -17.68
CA ALA A 114 5.58 4.25 -16.31
C ALA A 114 6.51 3.05 -16.07
N LEU A 115 6.55 2.10 -17.02
CA LEU A 115 7.47 0.94 -16.94
C LEU A 115 8.94 1.36 -17.04
N TYR A 116 9.24 2.35 -17.88
CA TYR A 116 10.60 2.86 -18.03
C TYR A 116 11.07 3.58 -16.75
N GLU A 117 10.20 4.36 -16.11
CA GLU A 117 10.48 5.01 -14.82
C GLU A 117 10.80 3.99 -13.71
N ARG A 118 10.15 2.82 -13.76
CA ARG A 118 10.43 1.70 -12.86
C ARG A 118 11.63 0.84 -13.26
N GLY A 119 12.27 1.12 -14.40
CA GLY A 119 13.38 0.32 -14.93
C GLY A 119 13.00 -1.09 -15.39
N LEU A 120 11.71 -1.36 -15.60
CA LEU A 120 11.20 -2.67 -16.05
C LEU A 120 11.37 -2.89 -17.56
N VAL A 121 11.57 -1.80 -18.31
CA VAL A 121 11.86 -1.81 -19.74
C VAL A 121 13.02 -0.87 -20.04
N ASP A 122 13.76 -1.15 -21.12
CA ASP A 122 14.93 -0.37 -21.54
C ASP A 122 14.57 0.93 -22.30
N ARG A 123 13.29 1.14 -22.61
CA ARG A 123 12.78 2.27 -23.40
C ARG A 123 11.30 2.54 -23.14
N THR A 124 10.86 3.75 -23.45
CA THR A 124 9.44 4.14 -23.35
C THR A 124 8.55 3.59 -24.47
N ASN A 125 9.13 3.11 -25.58
CA ASN A 125 8.37 2.59 -26.71
C ASN A 125 8.05 1.11 -26.52
N ILE A 126 6.83 0.84 -26.09
CA ILE A 126 6.24 -0.50 -26.02
C ILE A 126 5.17 -0.69 -27.11
N SER A 127 4.74 -1.93 -27.34
CA SER A 127 3.61 -2.28 -28.19
C SER A 127 2.66 -3.20 -27.44
N LEU A 128 1.40 -2.78 -27.32
CA LEU A 128 0.29 -3.62 -26.86
C LEU A 128 -0.34 -4.45 -28.00
N THR A 129 0.16 -4.28 -29.22
CA THR A 129 -0.26 -5.03 -30.41
C THR A 129 0.87 -5.90 -31.01
N PRO A 130 1.67 -6.64 -30.21
CA PRO A 130 2.87 -7.33 -30.70
C PRO A 130 2.57 -8.51 -31.62
N PHE A 131 1.30 -8.97 -31.65
CA PHE A 131 0.80 -9.95 -32.60
C PHE A 131 0.74 -9.41 -34.04
N ARG A 132 0.92 -8.10 -34.25
CA ARG A 132 1.08 -7.52 -35.58
C ARG A 132 2.48 -7.83 -36.10
N GLY A 133 2.56 -8.56 -37.22
CA GLY A 133 3.84 -8.99 -37.79
C GLY A 133 4.82 -7.86 -38.16
N SER A 134 4.33 -6.64 -38.41
CA SER A 134 5.16 -5.43 -38.59
C SER A 134 5.82 -4.93 -37.29
N GLU A 135 5.41 -5.47 -36.16
CA GLU A 135 5.72 -5.01 -34.80
C GLU A 135 6.21 -6.14 -33.91
N ALA A 136 6.50 -7.29 -34.52
CA ALA A 136 7.00 -8.46 -33.81
C ALA A 136 8.24 -8.06 -32.99
N PRO A 137 8.14 -8.09 -31.65
CA PRO A 137 9.18 -7.61 -30.74
C PRO A 137 10.36 -8.60 -30.73
N LEU A 138 11.55 -8.10 -30.37
CA LEU A 138 12.63 -8.97 -29.87
C LEU A 138 12.21 -9.45 -28.46
N ALA A 139 12.43 -10.72 -28.14
CA ALA A 139 12.14 -11.26 -26.81
C ALA A 139 12.81 -10.42 -25.72
N ILE A 140 12.19 -10.38 -24.53
CA ILE A 140 12.62 -9.54 -23.39
C ILE A 140 14.08 -9.83 -22.98
N ASP A 141 14.61 -11.04 -23.26
CA ASP A 141 15.93 -11.49 -22.81
C ASP A 141 16.97 -11.83 -23.90
N GLU A 142 16.73 -11.52 -25.17
CA GLU A 142 17.69 -11.91 -26.23
C GLU A 142 18.71 -10.80 -26.50
N TYR A 143 19.93 -10.98 -25.98
CA TYR A 143 21.09 -10.11 -26.15
C TYR A 143 21.21 -9.51 -27.56
N ASP A 144 21.03 -8.19 -27.64
CA ASP A 144 20.97 -7.36 -28.85
C ASP A 144 22.33 -7.24 -29.55
N SER A 145 22.33 -7.41 -30.88
CA SER A 145 23.37 -6.83 -31.74
C SER A 145 22.84 -6.29 -33.08
N GLY A 146 21.56 -5.95 -33.15
CA GLY A 146 21.03 -5.25 -34.32
C GLY A 146 19.52 -5.11 -34.34
N GLU A 147 18.97 -4.11 -33.65
CA GLU A 147 17.97 -3.13 -34.16
C GLU A 147 17.35 -2.35 -32.98
N THR A 148 17.97 -1.23 -32.61
CA THR A 148 17.51 -0.30 -31.55
C THR A 148 16.18 0.42 -31.85
N ALA A 149 15.45 0.01 -32.90
CA ALA A 149 14.29 0.73 -33.44
C ALA A 149 12.94 0.00 -33.25
N ARG A 150 12.92 -1.25 -32.77
CA ARG A 150 11.67 -2.01 -32.59
C ARG A 150 11.01 -1.74 -31.23
N ASP A 151 9.68 -1.86 -31.23
CA ASP A 151 8.85 -1.74 -30.03
C ASP A 151 8.98 -2.99 -29.15
N ARG A 152 8.91 -2.80 -27.83
CA ARG A 152 8.95 -3.90 -26.85
C ARG A 152 7.54 -4.43 -26.60
N ALA A 153 7.34 -5.75 -26.68
CA ALA A 153 6.18 -6.34 -26.01
C ALA A 153 6.38 -6.31 -24.51
N VAL A 154 5.26 -6.24 -23.80
CA VAL A 154 5.20 -6.33 -22.35
C VAL A 154 4.24 -7.45 -22.01
N ASP A 155 4.63 -8.33 -21.08
CA ASP A 155 3.75 -9.38 -20.59
C ASP A 155 2.82 -8.86 -19.49
N ASN A 156 1.76 -9.64 -19.22
CA ASN A 156 0.75 -9.28 -18.23
C ASN A 156 1.34 -9.15 -16.81
N ALA A 157 2.29 -10.00 -16.43
CA ALA A 157 2.93 -9.96 -15.12
C ALA A 157 3.67 -8.63 -14.90
N THR A 158 4.38 -8.14 -15.92
CA THR A 158 5.09 -6.86 -15.90
C THR A 158 4.12 -5.70 -15.77
N LEU A 159 2.98 -5.73 -16.49
CA LEU A 159 1.93 -4.70 -16.34
C LEU A 159 1.30 -4.71 -14.95
N LEU A 160 1.03 -5.89 -14.39
CA LEU A 160 0.47 -6.05 -13.03
C LEU A 160 1.37 -5.43 -11.97
N THR A 161 2.70 -5.39 -12.18
CA THR A 161 3.60 -4.71 -11.25
C THR A 161 3.26 -3.23 -11.09
N LEU A 162 2.76 -2.53 -12.13
CA LEU A 162 2.40 -1.11 -12.05
C LEU A 162 1.29 -0.83 -11.04
N GLN A 163 0.44 -1.82 -10.77
CA GLN A 163 -0.59 -1.68 -9.74
C GLN A 163 0.00 -1.76 -8.33
N ARG A 164 1.07 -2.54 -8.17
CA ARG A 164 1.74 -2.81 -6.90
C ARG A 164 2.71 -1.71 -6.51
N ALA A 165 3.15 -1.73 -5.25
CA ALA A 165 4.20 -0.85 -4.78
C ALA A 165 5.51 -1.04 -5.58
N PRO A 166 6.22 0.06 -5.89
CA PRO A 166 7.53 -0.01 -6.51
C PRO A 166 8.57 -0.52 -5.53
N GLU A 167 9.50 -1.37 -5.99
CA GLU A 167 10.63 -1.84 -5.17
C GLU A 167 11.66 -0.73 -4.92
N TYR A 168 11.88 0.15 -5.91
CA TYR A 168 12.93 1.19 -5.86
C TYR A 168 12.44 2.60 -6.23
N SER A 169 11.69 2.75 -7.32
CA SER A 169 11.27 4.05 -7.86
C SER A 169 10.02 3.96 -8.72
N GLY A 170 9.39 5.11 -8.96
CA GLY A 170 8.20 5.24 -9.80
C GLY A 170 6.90 5.20 -9.01
N SER A 171 5.80 5.49 -9.69
CA SER A 171 4.46 5.54 -9.10
C SER A 171 3.68 4.24 -9.32
N SER A 172 2.71 3.97 -8.45
CA SER A 172 1.71 2.91 -8.65
C SER A 172 0.44 3.48 -9.27
N TYR A 173 -0.22 2.71 -10.14
CA TYR A 173 -1.41 3.15 -10.87
C TYR A 173 -2.46 2.04 -10.86
N HIS A 174 -3.71 2.39 -10.59
CA HIS A 174 -4.83 1.49 -10.86
C HIS A 174 -5.12 1.50 -12.36
N LEU A 175 -4.92 0.38 -13.05
CA LEU A 175 -4.91 0.36 -14.51
C LEU A 175 -6.28 0.62 -15.12
N HIS A 176 -7.35 0.14 -14.50
CA HIS A 176 -8.71 0.45 -14.94
C HIS A 176 -9.00 1.95 -14.84
N SER A 177 -8.70 2.58 -13.70
CA SER A 177 -8.90 4.04 -13.53
C SER A 177 -8.07 4.87 -14.51
N LEU A 178 -6.86 4.41 -14.85
CA LEU A 178 -6.03 5.02 -15.89
C LEU A 178 -6.70 4.95 -17.27
N ILE A 179 -7.23 3.78 -17.64
CA ILE A 179 -7.93 3.59 -18.91
C ILE A 179 -9.17 4.47 -18.95
N ASP A 180 -9.97 4.48 -17.89
CA ASP A 180 -11.18 5.32 -17.77
C ASP A 180 -10.87 6.81 -17.91
N ALA A 181 -9.76 7.28 -17.32
CA ALA A 181 -9.34 8.69 -17.43
C ALA A 181 -8.99 9.08 -18.86
N ILE A 182 -8.29 8.20 -19.60
CA ILE A 182 -7.94 8.41 -21.02
C ILE A 182 -9.19 8.33 -21.88
N ASP A 183 -10.06 7.35 -21.65
CA ASP A 183 -11.29 7.14 -22.39
C ASP A 183 -12.21 8.35 -22.27
N ALA A 184 -12.45 8.84 -21.05
CA ALA A 184 -13.25 10.02 -20.79
C ALA A 184 -12.72 11.27 -21.52
N ALA A 185 -11.39 11.44 -21.58
CA ALA A 185 -10.76 12.58 -22.24
C ALA A 185 -10.84 12.53 -23.78
N VAL A 186 -10.87 11.33 -24.36
CA VAL A 186 -11.04 11.13 -25.81
C VAL A 186 -12.53 11.22 -26.19
N ASP A 187 -13.43 10.63 -25.41
CA ASP A 187 -14.86 10.61 -25.69
C ASP A 187 -15.53 11.96 -25.46
N SER A 188 -15.04 12.72 -24.48
CA SER A 188 -15.55 14.05 -24.15
C SER A 188 -14.41 15.05 -23.93
N PRO A 189 -13.74 15.52 -25.00
CA PRO A 189 -12.63 16.45 -24.91
C PRO A 189 -12.99 17.73 -24.14
N ALA A 190 -12.25 18.01 -23.06
CA ALA A 190 -12.45 19.18 -22.21
C ALA A 190 -11.76 20.44 -22.75
N SER A 191 -10.82 20.30 -23.69
CA SER A 191 -10.07 21.42 -24.28
C SER A 191 -10.04 21.40 -25.81
N ALA A 192 -9.66 22.53 -26.41
CA ALA A 192 -9.48 22.65 -27.85
C ALA A 192 -8.30 21.79 -28.34
N GLU A 193 -7.28 21.61 -27.51
CA GLU A 193 -6.10 20.79 -27.76
C GLU A 193 -6.45 19.29 -27.77
N GLN A 194 -7.27 18.84 -26.81
CA GLN A 194 -7.80 17.46 -26.82
C GLN A 194 -8.72 17.24 -28.02
N SER A 195 -9.58 18.21 -28.35
CA SER A 195 -10.43 18.14 -29.55
C SER A 195 -9.59 18.03 -30.84
N ALA A 196 -8.47 18.76 -30.91
CA ALA A 196 -7.54 18.70 -32.04
C ALA A 196 -6.86 17.32 -32.16
N LEU A 197 -6.56 16.65 -31.05
CA LEU A 197 -6.01 15.30 -31.06
C LEU A 197 -6.99 14.27 -31.65
N VAL A 198 -8.25 14.30 -31.19
CA VAL A 198 -9.31 13.42 -31.71
C VAL A 198 -9.55 13.69 -33.20
N GLU A 199 -9.61 14.97 -33.60
CA GLU A 199 -9.78 15.36 -34.99
C GLU A 199 -8.60 14.93 -35.87
N LEU A 200 -7.36 15.00 -35.36
CA LEU A 200 -6.18 14.50 -36.06
C LEU A 200 -6.31 12.99 -36.33
N ALA A 201 -6.67 12.19 -35.32
CA ALA A 201 -6.88 10.75 -35.49
C ALA A 201 -7.95 10.48 -36.56
N ARG A 202 -9.10 11.17 -36.50
CA ARG A 202 -10.18 11.05 -37.48
C ARG A 202 -9.71 11.36 -38.91
N LEU A 203 -8.92 12.43 -39.08
CA LEU A 203 -8.40 12.85 -40.37
C LEU A 203 -7.40 11.85 -40.93
N LEU A 204 -6.50 11.27 -40.13
CA LEU A 204 -5.58 10.22 -40.60
C LEU A 204 -6.33 9.05 -41.23
N TYR A 205 -7.39 8.56 -40.57
CA TYR A 205 -8.23 7.50 -41.12
C TYR A 205 -8.99 7.94 -42.38
N THR A 206 -9.57 9.14 -42.37
CA THR A 206 -10.36 9.67 -43.50
C THR A 206 -9.49 9.90 -44.74
N LEU A 207 -8.33 10.53 -44.57
CA LEU A 207 -7.38 10.83 -45.64
C LEU A 207 -6.77 9.56 -46.22
N HIS A 208 -6.45 8.59 -45.37
CA HIS A 208 -6.00 7.29 -45.87
C HIS A 208 -7.10 6.59 -46.66
N ALA A 209 -8.36 6.65 -46.22
CA ALA A 209 -9.49 6.02 -46.92
C ALA A 209 -9.66 6.54 -48.36
N VAL A 210 -9.38 7.83 -48.61
CA VAL A 210 -9.52 8.45 -49.93
C VAL A 210 -8.25 8.40 -50.79
N ASP A 211 -7.08 8.09 -50.20
CA ASP A 211 -5.86 7.90 -50.98
C ASP A 211 -5.95 6.61 -51.81
N THR A 212 -5.83 6.78 -53.12
CA THR A 212 -5.85 5.67 -54.09
C THR A 212 -4.46 5.19 -54.48
N THR A 213 -3.40 5.75 -53.89
CA THR A 213 -2.01 5.47 -54.27
C THR A 213 -1.42 4.40 -53.35
N PRO A 214 -1.25 3.14 -53.80
CA PRO A 214 -0.81 2.06 -52.92
C PRO A 214 0.57 2.35 -52.31
N GLY A 215 0.66 2.26 -50.99
CA GLY A 215 1.91 2.44 -50.25
C GLY A 215 2.40 3.88 -50.12
N SER A 216 1.60 4.88 -50.52
CA SER A 216 1.98 6.29 -50.39
C SER A 216 1.84 6.82 -48.95
N LEU A 217 0.99 6.17 -48.16
CA LEU A 217 0.71 6.46 -46.76
C LEU A 217 1.01 5.26 -45.89
N ARG A 218 1.53 5.53 -44.69
CA ARG A 218 1.57 4.55 -43.61
C ARG A 218 0.14 4.26 -43.13
N GLN A 219 -0.10 3.04 -42.63
CA GLN A 219 -1.40 2.72 -42.03
C GLN A 219 -1.74 3.71 -40.91
N PRO A 220 -3.01 4.11 -40.72
CA PRO A 220 -3.35 5.21 -39.82
C PRO A 220 -2.93 4.94 -38.36
N LEU A 221 -3.06 3.70 -37.88
CA LEU A 221 -2.56 3.28 -36.56
C LEU A 221 -1.06 3.56 -36.41
N ASP A 222 -0.24 3.16 -37.38
CA ASP A 222 1.22 3.34 -37.33
C ASP A 222 1.64 4.81 -37.50
N ALA A 223 0.85 5.59 -38.24
CA ALA A 223 1.05 7.04 -38.38
C ALA A 223 0.69 7.77 -37.08
N LEU A 224 -0.42 7.38 -36.44
CA LEU A 224 -0.86 7.93 -35.16
C LEU A 224 0.12 7.56 -34.04
N ARG A 225 0.58 6.31 -33.99
CA ARG A 225 1.61 5.86 -33.05
C ARG A 225 2.93 6.62 -33.22
N LEU A 226 3.37 6.84 -34.47
CA LEU A 226 4.53 7.69 -34.77
C LEU A 226 4.33 9.12 -34.28
N PHE A 227 3.15 9.69 -34.54
CA PHE A 227 2.80 11.04 -34.12
C PHE A 227 2.83 11.18 -32.59
N LEU A 228 2.18 10.28 -31.86
CA LEU A 228 2.12 10.30 -30.40
C LEU A 228 3.52 10.23 -29.75
N ARG A 229 4.44 9.47 -30.36
CA ARG A 229 5.82 9.33 -29.88
C ARG A 229 6.74 10.49 -30.23
N THR A 230 6.52 11.15 -31.38
CA THR A 230 7.47 12.14 -31.93
C THR A 230 6.93 13.56 -32.01
N GLY A 231 5.63 13.74 -31.82
CA GLY A 231 4.90 14.97 -32.08
C GLY A 231 4.87 15.37 -33.57
N SER A 232 5.21 14.45 -34.48
CA SER A 232 5.37 14.74 -35.91
C SER A 232 4.79 13.66 -36.81
N LEU A 233 4.27 14.07 -37.97
CA LEU A 233 3.83 13.17 -39.04
C LEU A 233 4.93 12.87 -40.07
N SER A 234 6.14 13.40 -39.89
CA SER A 234 7.25 13.23 -40.82
C SER A 234 7.53 11.75 -41.08
N GLY A 235 7.56 11.34 -42.35
CA GLY A 235 7.82 9.94 -42.73
C GLY A 235 6.61 9.01 -42.66
N SER A 236 5.41 9.54 -42.34
CA SER A 236 4.16 8.79 -42.46
C SER A 236 3.49 8.92 -43.83
N GLY A 237 3.91 9.90 -44.64
CA GLY A 237 3.26 10.28 -45.90
C GLY A 237 2.11 11.28 -45.73
N PHE A 238 1.60 11.48 -44.51
CA PHE A 238 0.58 12.50 -44.23
C PHE A 238 1.12 13.94 -44.15
N ASP A 239 2.45 14.09 -44.14
CA ASP A 239 3.19 15.35 -44.19
C ASP A 239 3.31 15.94 -45.62
N GLN A 240 2.72 15.28 -46.62
CA GLN A 240 2.71 15.75 -48.00
C GLN A 240 1.84 17.01 -48.20
N SER A 241 2.23 17.86 -49.16
CA SER A 241 1.51 19.11 -49.47
C SER A 241 0.05 18.89 -49.87
N ALA A 242 -0.30 17.68 -50.35
CA ALA A 242 -1.67 17.32 -50.70
C ALA A 242 -2.63 17.35 -49.49
N PHE A 243 -2.12 17.13 -48.27
CA PHE A 243 -2.91 17.08 -47.04
C PHE A 243 -2.76 18.31 -46.14
N ALA A 244 -1.93 19.29 -46.53
CA ALA A 244 -1.61 20.45 -45.70
C ALA A 244 -2.82 21.37 -45.40
N ALA A 245 -3.90 21.27 -46.18
CA ALA A 245 -5.14 22.00 -45.93
C ALA A 245 -5.96 21.38 -44.78
N ASP A 246 -5.97 20.04 -44.68
CA ASP A 246 -6.67 19.30 -43.63
C ASP A 246 -5.79 19.20 -42.36
N LEU A 247 -4.53 18.81 -42.54
CA LEU A 247 -3.52 18.63 -41.48
C LEU A 247 -2.70 19.91 -41.29
N THR A 248 -3.39 20.98 -40.90
CA THR A 248 -2.73 22.28 -40.70
C THR A 248 -1.69 22.24 -39.58
N SER A 249 -0.67 23.10 -39.66
CA SER A 249 0.37 23.19 -38.61
C SER A 249 -0.22 23.51 -37.23
N ASN A 250 -1.31 24.27 -37.17
CA ASN A 250 -2.01 24.57 -35.92
C ASN A 250 -2.74 23.34 -35.36
N LEU A 251 -3.41 22.55 -36.21
CA LEU A 251 -4.05 21.31 -35.79
C LEU A 251 -3.02 20.35 -35.19
N VAL A 252 -1.90 20.13 -35.90
CA VAL A 252 -0.84 19.23 -35.45
C VAL A 252 -0.24 19.72 -34.12
N ALA A 253 0.07 21.02 -33.99
CA ALA A 253 0.62 21.57 -32.75
C ALA A 253 -0.36 21.46 -31.56
N ASN A 254 -1.65 21.72 -31.79
CA ASN A 254 -2.67 21.56 -30.76
C ASN A 254 -2.87 20.09 -30.38
N ALA A 255 -2.83 19.17 -31.34
CA ALA A 255 -2.92 17.74 -31.09
C ALA A 255 -1.73 17.23 -30.25
N VAL A 256 -0.51 17.77 -30.44
CA VAL A 256 0.65 17.42 -29.59
C VAL A 256 0.40 17.86 -28.15
N THR A 257 -0.11 19.09 -27.98
CA THR A 257 -0.47 19.60 -26.65
C THR A 257 -1.60 18.79 -26.02
N GLY A 258 -2.58 18.37 -26.83
CA GLY A 258 -3.69 17.51 -26.41
C GLY A 258 -3.21 16.15 -25.94
N ALA A 259 -2.31 15.50 -26.69
CA ALA A 259 -1.74 14.20 -26.31
C ALA A 259 -0.98 14.30 -24.99
N ALA A 260 -0.15 15.33 -24.83
CA ALA A 260 0.56 15.58 -23.57
C ALA A 260 -0.42 15.85 -22.41
N ALA A 261 -1.52 16.56 -22.64
CA ALA A 261 -2.54 16.78 -21.61
C ALA A 261 -3.23 15.48 -21.19
N VAL A 262 -3.62 14.62 -22.14
CA VAL A 262 -4.31 13.35 -21.84
C VAL A 262 -3.41 12.36 -21.11
N ILE A 263 -2.14 12.23 -21.51
CA ILE A 263 -1.18 11.30 -20.87
C ILE A 263 -0.86 11.70 -19.42
N ASN A 264 -1.07 12.96 -19.04
CA ASN A 264 -0.87 13.42 -17.67
C ASN A 264 -2.15 13.37 -16.81
N LEU A 265 -3.27 12.85 -17.31
CA LEU A 265 -4.51 12.71 -16.54
C LEU A 265 -4.50 11.57 -15.52
N PRO A 266 -3.95 10.36 -15.82
CA PRO A 266 -3.97 9.27 -14.85
C PRO A 266 -3.24 9.64 -13.57
N GLU A 267 -3.91 9.46 -12.42
CA GLU A 267 -3.37 9.79 -11.11
C GLU A 267 -2.68 8.58 -10.47
N ALA A 268 -1.56 8.83 -9.80
CA ALA A 268 -0.86 7.81 -9.03
C ALA A 268 -1.66 7.41 -7.78
N ARG A 269 -1.64 6.12 -7.42
CA ARG A 269 -2.21 5.61 -6.17
C ARG A 269 -1.56 6.33 -4.98
N THR A 270 -2.39 6.78 -4.05
CA THR A 270 -1.94 7.39 -2.80
C THR A 270 -1.93 6.33 -1.71
N ALA A 271 -0.80 6.17 -1.04
CA ALA A 271 -0.71 5.26 0.10
C ALA A 271 -1.34 5.88 1.34
N THR A 272 -2.16 5.10 2.04
CA THR A 272 -2.81 5.44 3.30
C THR A 272 -2.10 4.75 4.45
N SER A 273 -1.97 5.43 5.58
CA SER A 273 -1.51 4.84 6.84
C SER A 273 -2.70 4.72 7.81
N VAL A 274 -2.87 3.55 8.41
CA VAL A 274 -3.89 3.27 9.40
C VAL A 274 -3.25 2.72 10.67
N TYR A 275 -3.76 3.12 11.83
CA TYR A 275 -3.35 2.57 13.11
C TYR A 275 -4.40 1.58 13.59
N VAL A 276 -3.99 0.36 13.89
CA VAL A 276 -4.90 -0.72 14.27
C VAL A 276 -4.59 -1.27 15.65
N TYR A 277 -5.66 -1.55 16.40
CA TYR A 277 -5.61 -2.01 17.77
C TYR A 277 -5.62 -3.53 17.85
N TYR A 278 -4.81 -4.09 18.74
CA TYR A 278 -4.77 -5.52 19.04
C TYR A 278 -5.63 -5.83 20.28
N ASP A 279 -6.73 -6.56 20.09
CA ASP A 279 -7.70 -6.94 21.14
C ASP A 279 -7.76 -8.44 21.47
N GLN A 280 -6.73 -9.20 21.06
CA GLN A 280 -6.70 -10.67 20.93
C GLN A 280 -7.69 -11.16 19.87
N PRO A 281 -7.21 -11.75 18.75
CA PRO A 281 -8.12 -12.26 17.75
C PRO A 281 -8.96 -13.40 18.34
N ALA A 282 -10.25 -13.38 18.05
CA ALA A 282 -10.99 -14.63 18.03
C ALA A 282 -10.31 -15.53 16.98
N ASP A 283 -10.04 -16.79 17.33
CA ASP A 283 -9.59 -17.82 16.38
C ASP A 283 -10.70 -18.10 15.36
N ASP A 284 -10.95 -17.18 14.44
CA ASP A 284 -11.86 -17.37 13.31
C ASP A 284 -11.00 -17.56 12.04
N LEU A 285 -11.05 -18.77 11.48
CA LEU A 285 -10.19 -19.20 10.37
C LEU A 285 -10.74 -18.83 8.98
N ASP A 286 -11.93 -18.22 8.92
CA ASP A 286 -12.70 -18.12 7.66
C ASP A 286 -12.54 -16.78 6.92
N CYS A 287 -11.77 -15.83 7.45
CA CYS A 287 -11.51 -14.51 6.84
C CYS A 287 -10.14 -13.95 7.28
N PRO A 288 -9.44 -13.10 6.47
CA PRO A 288 -8.38 -12.26 6.99
C PRO A 288 -8.79 -11.62 8.31
N LEU A 289 -7.89 -11.62 9.31
CA LEU A 289 -8.17 -10.96 10.57
C LEU A 289 -8.61 -9.51 10.32
N VAL A 290 -9.79 -9.17 10.80
CA VAL A 290 -10.35 -7.82 10.72
C VAL A 290 -9.82 -7.01 11.89
N TRP A 291 -9.27 -5.84 11.58
CA TRP A 291 -8.62 -4.97 12.55
C TRP A 291 -9.42 -3.71 12.78
N SER A 292 -9.69 -3.39 14.04
CA SER A 292 -10.33 -2.13 14.41
C SER A 292 -9.32 -0.99 14.37
N ALA A 293 -9.63 0.06 13.61
CA ALA A 293 -8.77 1.23 13.53
C ALA A 293 -9.00 2.21 14.70
N VAL A 294 -7.90 2.77 15.21
CA VAL A 294 -7.88 3.70 16.35
C VAL A 294 -7.22 5.03 15.98
N ASN A 295 -7.66 6.10 16.65
CA ASN A 295 -6.94 7.37 16.68
C ASN A 295 -5.72 7.20 17.58
N PHE A 296 -4.54 7.07 16.98
CA PHE A 296 -3.29 6.92 17.71
C PHE A 296 -2.48 8.22 17.70
N THR A 297 -1.97 8.61 18.86
CA THR A 297 -0.98 9.67 19.03
C THR A 297 -0.07 9.25 20.17
N SER A 298 1.23 9.12 19.91
CA SER A 298 2.20 8.73 20.93
C SER A 298 2.16 9.70 22.12
N GLY A 299 2.28 9.14 23.32
CA GLY A 299 2.27 9.88 24.59
C GLY A 299 0.89 10.23 25.16
N THR A 300 -0.21 10.13 24.40
CA THR A 300 -1.58 10.36 24.91
C THR A 300 -2.53 9.19 24.70
N PHE A 301 -2.05 8.11 24.10
CA PHE A 301 -2.85 6.92 23.86
C PHE A 301 -3.12 6.16 25.17
N ASP A 302 -4.40 5.87 25.44
CA ASP A 302 -4.84 5.05 26.57
C ASP A 302 -5.17 3.64 26.07
N PRO A 303 -4.35 2.62 26.37
CA PRO A 303 -4.60 1.26 25.93
C PRO A 303 -5.81 0.61 26.62
N GLU A 304 -6.28 1.11 27.77
CA GLU A 304 -7.47 0.59 28.45
C GLU A 304 -8.77 1.21 27.92
N ALA A 305 -8.67 2.37 27.26
CA ALA A 305 -9.80 3.09 26.68
C ALA A 305 -9.46 3.64 25.28
N PRO A 306 -9.17 2.77 24.29
CA PRO A 306 -8.79 3.19 22.95
C PRO A 306 -9.91 3.99 22.25
N GLU A 307 -9.53 5.09 21.61
CA GLU A 307 -10.44 5.89 20.79
C GLU A 307 -10.55 5.30 19.38
N TYR A 308 -11.58 4.48 19.15
CA TYR A 308 -11.84 3.90 17.83
C TYR A 308 -12.33 4.93 16.80
N THR A 309 -11.84 4.80 15.58
CA THR A 309 -12.31 5.59 14.42
C THR A 309 -13.70 5.18 13.95
N GLY A 310 -14.09 3.92 14.21
CA GLY A 310 -15.28 3.28 13.67
C GLY A 310 -15.02 2.50 12.37
N ASP A 311 -13.83 2.62 11.78
CA ASP A 311 -13.44 1.85 10.60
C ASP A 311 -12.81 0.50 10.99
N THR A 312 -13.03 -0.48 10.13
CA THR A 312 -12.46 -1.84 10.19
C THR A 312 -11.69 -2.13 8.90
N TRP A 313 -10.57 -2.82 9.05
CA TRP A 313 -9.62 -3.05 7.96
C TRP A 313 -9.16 -4.50 7.87
N SER A 314 -9.07 -4.98 6.64
CA SER A 314 -8.43 -6.25 6.27
C SER A 314 -7.12 -5.96 5.54
N PHE A 315 -6.08 -6.75 5.83
CA PHE A 315 -4.74 -6.53 5.28
C PHE A 315 -4.30 -7.68 4.39
N VAL A 316 -3.88 -7.34 3.18
CA VAL A 316 -3.39 -8.31 2.20
C VAL A 316 -2.05 -7.88 1.61
N ASP A 317 -1.28 -8.87 1.14
CA ASP A 317 -0.06 -8.64 0.39
C ASP A 317 -0.35 -8.35 -1.09
N ASP A 318 0.71 -8.20 -1.88
CA ASP A 318 0.64 -7.89 -3.31
C ASP A 318 0.06 -9.05 -4.16
N THR A 319 -0.11 -10.23 -3.56
CA THR A 319 -0.76 -11.40 -4.15
C THR A 319 -2.22 -11.53 -3.73
N GLY A 320 -2.70 -10.67 -2.82
CA GLY A 320 -4.03 -10.74 -2.21
C GLY A 320 -4.12 -11.73 -1.06
N ALA A 321 -3.01 -12.30 -0.60
CA ALA A 321 -3.00 -13.18 0.56
C ALA A 321 -2.99 -12.36 1.86
N GLU A 322 -3.61 -12.88 2.92
CA GLU A 322 -3.65 -12.20 4.22
C GLU A 322 -2.25 -11.89 4.75
N VAL A 323 -2.08 -10.69 5.31
CA VAL A 323 -0.87 -10.28 6.04
C VAL A 323 -1.06 -10.58 7.53
N PRO A 324 -0.37 -11.60 8.08
CA PRO A 324 -0.55 -11.97 9.48
C PRO A 324 0.26 -11.04 10.39
N ILE A 325 -0.37 -9.99 10.92
CA ILE A 325 0.26 -9.07 11.89
C ILE A 325 0.65 -9.81 13.19
N THR A 326 -0.13 -10.81 13.61
CA THR A 326 -0.01 -11.49 14.90
C THR A 326 0.93 -12.70 14.92
N ARG A 327 1.42 -13.17 13.77
CA ARG A 327 2.17 -14.43 13.70
C ARG A 327 3.68 -14.29 13.93
N ALA A 328 4.19 -13.07 14.07
CA ALA A 328 5.62 -12.83 14.25
C ALA A 328 6.03 -12.48 15.69
N PHE A 329 5.11 -12.03 16.54
CA PHE A 329 5.38 -11.57 17.90
C PHE A 329 4.29 -12.04 18.87
N PRO A 330 4.63 -12.48 20.10
CA PRO A 330 3.64 -12.51 21.16
C PRO A 330 3.25 -11.05 21.46
N LEU A 331 1.95 -10.77 21.49
CA LEU A 331 1.41 -9.41 21.66
C LEU A 331 0.48 -9.37 22.86
N THR A 332 0.51 -8.24 23.55
CA THR A 332 -0.39 -7.87 24.63
C THR A 332 -1.56 -7.08 24.06
N THR A 333 -2.76 -7.36 24.57
CA THR A 333 -3.94 -6.53 24.31
C THR A 333 -3.64 -5.06 24.59
N GLY A 334 -4.13 -4.15 23.77
CA GLY A 334 -3.77 -2.73 23.87
C GLY A 334 -2.70 -2.27 22.90
N SER A 335 -1.95 -3.19 22.29
CA SER A 335 -0.89 -2.84 21.35
C SER A 335 -1.45 -2.25 20.04
N VAL A 336 -0.71 -1.35 19.40
CA VAL A 336 -1.13 -0.66 18.17
C VAL A 336 -0.09 -0.88 17.07
N PHE A 337 -0.57 -1.15 15.85
CA PHE A 337 0.27 -1.25 14.65
C PHE A 337 -0.02 -0.12 13.67
N ALA A 338 1.03 0.46 13.10
CA ALA A 338 0.93 1.29 11.92
C ALA A 338 1.02 0.40 10.68
N VAL A 339 -0.03 0.42 9.86
CA VAL A 339 -0.08 -0.29 8.58
C VAL A 339 -0.19 0.73 7.47
N ARG A 340 0.71 0.66 6.50
CA ARG A 340 0.72 1.54 5.34
C ARG A 340 0.48 0.74 4.07
N GLY A 341 -0.37 1.24 3.19
CA GLY A 341 -0.67 0.54 1.96
C GLY A 341 -1.60 1.29 1.02
N TYR A 342 -1.94 0.64 -0.09
CA TYR A 342 -2.93 1.17 -1.01
C TYR A 342 -4.30 0.57 -0.69
N GLU A 343 -5.30 1.43 -0.55
CA GLU A 343 -6.68 0.97 -0.45
C GLU A 343 -7.07 0.22 -1.72
N LEU A 344 -7.80 -0.87 -1.53
CA LEU A 344 -8.39 -1.66 -2.60
C LEU A 344 -9.85 -1.23 -2.78
N ASP A 345 -10.31 -1.18 -4.04
CA ASP A 345 -11.72 -0.93 -4.34
C ASP A 345 -12.61 -2.11 -3.91
N THR A 346 -12.01 -3.29 -3.74
CA THR A 346 -12.67 -4.49 -3.24
C THR A 346 -12.75 -4.49 -1.72
N VAL A 347 -13.97 -4.68 -1.21
CA VAL A 347 -14.24 -4.92 0.20
C VAL A 347 -13.99 -6.41 0.49
N LEU A 348 -13.10 -6.71 1.43
CA LEU A 348 -12.82 -8.08 1.85
C LEU A 348 -13.56 -8.36 3.16
N CYS A 349 -14.41 -9.38 3.15
CA CYS A 349 -15.24 -9.79 4.29
C CYS A 349 -16.22 -8.73 4.83
N GLY A 350 -16.59 -7.75 4.00
CA GLY A 350 -17.45 -6.64 4.44
C GLY A 350 -16.68 -5.44 4.99
N ASP A 351 -15.35 -5.53 5.06
CA ASP A 351 -14.46 -4.49 5.56
C ASP A 351 -13.55 -3.92 4.47
N ARG A 352 -13.06 -2.70 4.70
CA ARG A 352 -12.12 -2.03 3.79
C ARG A 352 -10.83 -2.84 3.73
N ALA A 353 -10.23 -2.93 2.55
CA ALA A 353 -9.01 -3.70 2.37
C ALA A 353 -7.84 -2.81 1.95
N LEU A 354 -6.66 -3.15 2.46
CA LEU A 354 -5.43 -2.42 2.18
C LEU A 354 -4.33 -3.40 1.74
N GLU A 355 -3.81 -3.16 0.54
CA GLU A 355 -2.62 -3.82 -0.01
C GLU A 355 -1.40 -3.22 0.70
N VAL A 356 -0.82 -4.00 1.60
CA VAL A 356 0.27 -3.59 2.50
C VAL A 356 1.58 -3.42 1.73
N ILE A 357 2.29 -2.32 1.97
CA ILE A 357 3.48 -1.95 1.18
C ILE A 357 4.79 -2.19 1.96
N PRO A 358 5.05 -1.51 3.11
CA PRO A 358 6.01 -2.04 4.07
C PRO A 358 5.32 -3.05 4.98
N GLN A 359 6.10 -3.93 5.61
CA GLN A 359 5.56 -4.75 6.69
C GLN A 359 4.94 -3.86 7.78
N PRO A 360 3.82 -4.29 8.40
CA PRO A 360 3.22 -3.61 9.55
C PRO A 360 4.27 -3.30 10.62
N GLU A 361 4.23 -2.09 11.15
CA GLU A 361 5.17 -1.63 12.18
C GLU A 361 4.45 -1.54 13.52
N LEU A 362 5.11 -2.02 14.59
CA LEU A 362 4.60 -1.83 15.95
C LEU A 362 4.71 -0.34 16.31
N ALA A 363 3.57 0.32 16.44
CA ALA A 363 3.48 1.74 16.79
C ALA A 363 3.44 1.95 18.30
N TYR A 364 2.88 0.98 19.04
CA TYR A 364 2.80 0.99 20.49
C TYR A 364 2.73 -0.43 21.03
N LEU A 365 3.61 -0.76 21.97
CA LEU A 365 3.56 -1.99 22.75
C LEU A 365 2.83 -1.74 24.07
N SER A 366 1.72 -2.45 24.27
CA SER A 366 1.02 -2.39 25.55
C SER A 366 1.73 -3.23 26.61
N HIS A 367 1.71 -2.77 27.85
CA HIS A 367 2.19 -3.52 29.00
C HIS A 367 1.05 -3.57 30.00
N GLU A 368 0.07 -4.48 29.78
CA GLU A 368 -1.20 -4.58 30.52
C GLU A 368 -1.07 -4.81 32.04
N SER A 369 0.15 -4.88 32.56
CA SER A 369 0.43 -5.06 33.97
C SER A 369 1.65 -4.24 34.36
N THR A 370 1.48 -3.32 35.31
CA THR A 370 2.60 -2.65 36.01
C THR A 370 3.17 -3.50 37.14
N ILE A 371 2.76 -4.77 37.25
CA ILE A 371 3.33 -5.71 38.21
C ILE A 371 4.79 -5.97 37.83
N ASP A 372 5.65 -5.57 38.75
CA ASP A 372 7.10 -5.77 38.76
C ASP A 372 7.40 -6.55 40.05
N SER A 373 7.38 -7.88 39.96
CA SER A 373 7.38 -8.78 41.11
C SER A 373 8.74 -8.82 41.82
N ASP A 374 9.84 -8.65 41.08
CA ASP A 374 11.19 -8.65 41.65
C ASP A 374 11.73 -7.23 41.93
N GLY A 375 11.03 -6.21 41.46
CA GLY A 375 11.24 -4.80 41.74
C GLY A 375 12.39 -4.21 40.92
N ASP A 376 12.66 -4.75 39.74
CA ASP A 376 13.76 -4.34 38.88
C ASP A 376 13.39 -3.19 37.92
N LEU A 377 12.16 -2.66 38.01
CA LEU A 377 11.58 -1.62 37.15
C LEU A 377 11.22 -2.09 35.74
N ILE A 378 11.20 -3.40 35.51
CA ILE A 378 10.64 -4.01 34.30
C ILE A 378 9.34 -4.73 34.68
N PRO A 379 8.20 -4.48 34.00
CA PRO A 379 6.99 -5.22 34.28
C PRO A 379 7.12 -6.68 33.85
N ASP A 380 6.63 -7.60 34.70
CA ASP A 380 6.67 -9.05 34.50
C ASP A 380 6.11 -9.48 33.13
N THR A 381 5.10 -8.76 32.62
CA THR A 381 4.50 -9.04 31.31
C THR A 381 5.46 -8.81 30.15
N LEU A 382 6.35 -7.83 30.25
CA LEU A 382 7.35 -7.57 29.23
C LEU A 382 8.49 -8.59 29.30
N GLU A 383 8.96 -8.91 30.49
CA GLU A 383 9.96 -9.97 30.70
C GLU A 383 9.48 -11.32 30.15
N ALA A 384 8.20 -11.64 30.34
CA ALA A 384 7.56 -12.83 29.79
C ALA A 384 7.45 -12.81 28.26
N LEU A 385 7.30 -11.62 27.66
CA LEU A 385 7.24 -11.43 26.21
C LEU A 385 8.59 -11.69 25.55
N ALA A 386 9.66 -11.29 26.24
CA ALA A 386 11.02 -11.27 25.71
C ALA A 386 12.04 -11.93 26.67
N PRO A 387 11.88 -13.20 27.05
CA PRO A 387 12.68 -13.85 28.10
C PRO A 387 14.15 -14.06 27.72
N ASN A 388 14.52 -13.80 26.47
CA ASN A 388 15.89 -13.91 25.97
C ASN A 388 16.55 -12.53 25.74
N LEU A 389 15.79 -11.44 25.90
CA LEU A 389 16.34 -10.09 25.83
C LEU A 389 16.81 -9.68 27.23
N SER A 390 17.95 -9.00 27.28
CA SER A 390 18.40 -8.36 28.50
C SER A 390 17.83 -6.97 28.50
N PHE A 391 17.06 -6.64 29.53
CA PHE A 391 16.62 -5.26 29.80
C PHE A 391 17.54 -4.66 30.85
N ASP A 392 17.94 -3.42 30.66
CA ASP A 392 18.52 -2.58 31.70
C ASP A 392 17.63 -1.34 31.80
N PRO A 393 16.76 -1.21 32.83
CA PRO A 393 15.80 -0.11 32.91
C PRO A 393 16.45 1.28 32.80
N LEU A 394 17.71 1.41 33.22
CA LEU A 394 18.46 2.67 33.14
C LEU A 394 19.50 2.66 32.01
N GLY A 395 19.65 1.55 31.30
CA GLY A 395 20.46 1.40 30.11
C GLY A 395 19.71 1.84 28.86
N ASP A 396 20.42 1.89 27.74
CA ASP A 396 19.92 2.24 26.40
C ASP A 396 20.35 1.08 25.50
N SER A 397 19.47 0.08 25.38
CA SER A 397 19.80 -1.21 24.80
C SER A 397 20.06 -1.14 23.29
N ASP A 398 19.47 -0.19 22.56
CA ASP A 398 19.60 -0.05 21.12
C ASP A 398 20.41 1.17 20.66
N GLY A 399 20.76 2.08 21.57
CA GLY A 399 21.62 3.23 21.35
C GLY A 399 20.93 4.45 20.75
N ASP A 400 19.61 4.57 20.87
CA ASP A 400 18.82 5.69 20.33
C ASP A 400 18.78 6.93 21.23
N GLY A 401 19.27 6.80 22.47
CA GLY A 401 19.36 7.86 23.47
C GLY A 401 18.21 7.90 24.49
N TYR A 402 17.32 6.91 24.46
CA TYR A 402 16.24 6.70 25.44
C TYR A 402 16.62 5.50 26.32
N SER A 403 16.30 5.54 27.62
CA SER A 403 16.55 4.36 28.46
C SER A 403 15.43 3.33 28.29
N ASP A 404 15.71 2.04 28.46
CA ASP A 404 14.70 0.97 28.30
C ASP A 404 13.42 1.26 29.12
N LEU A 405 13.53 1.81 30.34
CA LEU A 405 12.38 2.20 31.17
C LEU A 405 11.53 3.33 30.56
N GLN A 406 12.17 4.32 29.93
CA GLN A 406 11.46 5.42 29.27
C GLN A 406 10.66 4.89 28.09
N GLU A 407 11.31 4.06 27.29
CA GLU A 407 10.71 3.42 26.13
C GLU A 407 9.51 2.58 26.52
N MET A 408 9.64 1.76 27.56
CA MET A 408 8.55 0.94 28.07
C MET A 408 7.38 1.76 28.63
N ILE A 409 7.66 2.84 29.35
CA ILE A 409 6.63 3.77 29.85
C ILE A 409 5.85 4.40 28.69
N HIS A 410 6.53 4.64 27.57
CA HIS A 410 5.94 5.25 26.37
C HIS A 410 5.49 4.24 25.31
N GLY A 411 5.68 2.94 25.55
CA GLY A 411 5.30 1.85 24.65
C GLY A 411 6.15 1.72 23.38
N SER A 412 7.39 2.20 23.37
CA SER A 412 8.38 1.90 22.32
C SER A 412 9.19 0.64 22.63
N ASP A 413 9.88 0.09 21.62
CA ASP A 413 10.66 -1.14 21.70
C ASP A 413 12.16 -0.85 21.98
N PRO A 414 12.67 -1.16 23.18
CA PRO A 414 14.02 -0.77 23.60
C PRO A 414 15.18 -1.51 22.91
N HIS A 415 14.86 -2.43 22.01
CA HIS A 415 15.87 -3.13 21.19
C HIS A 415 15.83 -2.68 19.73
N ARG A 416 15.08 -1.62 19.40
CA ARG A 416 14.89 -1.13 18.03
C ARG A 416 14.99 0.39 17.97
N SER A 417 16.19 0.88 17.62
CA SER A 417 16.51 2.32 17.50
C SER A 417 15.65 3.20 16.55
N ALA A 418 14.70 2.59 15.84
CA ALA A 418 13.70 3.29 15.04
C ALA A 418 12.34 3.43 15.74
N SER A 419 12.16 2.80 16.90
CA SER A 419 10.98 2.85 17.77
C SER A 419 11.36 3.65 19.01
N TYR A 420 11.03 4.94 19.02
CA TYR A 420 11.40 5.83 20.13
C TYR A 420 10.16 6.57 20.66
N PRO A 421 10.17 7.01 21.94
CA PRO A 421 9.05 7.66 22.64
C PRO A 421 8.44 8.94 22.04
N THR A 422 8.90 9.46 20.89
CA THR A 422 8.38 10.71 20.31
C THR A 422 8.22 10.65 18.78
N GLU A 423 7.24 11.33 18.20
CA GLU A 423 7.05 11.41 16.72
C GLU A 423 8.12 12.22 15.96
N SER A 424 8.98 12.95 16.68
CA SER A 424 9.86 13.94 16.06
C SER A 424 11.24 13.34 15.81
N ALA A 425 11.65 13.26 14.54
CA ALA A 425 12.95 12.77 14.05
C ALA A 425 14.18 13.59 14.52
N SER A 426 14.26 13.95 15.80
CA SER A 426 15.42 14.51 16.46
C SER A 426 15.49 13.94 17.87
N PRO A 427 16.55 13.17 18.20
CA PRO A 427 16.80 12.72 19.57
C PRO A 427 17.20 13.94 20.39
N THR A 428 16.20 14.67 20.87
CA THR A 428 16.45 15.70 21.87
C THR A 428 16.49 14.94 23.18
N ALA A 429 17.71 14.77 23.71
CA ALA A 429 17.99 14.02 24.93
C ALA A 429 16.91 14.26 26.01
N ILE A 430 16.34 13.18 26.53
CA ILE A 430 15.40 13.24 27.64
C ILE A 430 16.13 13.55 28.94
N ASP A 431 15.38 14.09 29.90
CA ASP A 431 15.71 14.03 31.32
C ASP A 431 16.16 12.61 31.71
N VAL A 432 17.44 12.47 32.06
CA VAL A 432 18.03 11.19 32.47
C VAL A 432 17.33 10.65 33.72
N LEU A 433 16.81 9.41 33.66
CA LEU A 433 16.21 8.72 34.81
C LEU A 433 17.29 8.21 35.77
N ASP A 434 18.03 9.11 36.39
CA ASP A 434 19.03 8.75 37.41
C ASP A 434 18.42 8.71 38.82
N PRO A 435 19.04 7.95 39.76
CA PRO A 435 18.73 8.08 41.17
C PRO A 435 18.82 9.54 41.62
N PRO A 436 17.77 10.10 42.26
CA PRO A 436 17.71 11.53 42.51
C PRO A 436 18.68 11.95 43.61
N MET A 437 19.19 13.19 43.52
CA MET A 437 19.99 13.77 44.59
C MET A 437 19.12 14.05 45.82
N LEU A 438 19.44 13.40 46.94
CA LEU A 438 18.70 13.54 48.19
C LEU A 438 19.18 14.74 49.01
N ALA A 439 18.29 15.69 49.28
CA ALA A 439 18.48 16.75 50.26
C ALA A 439 17.94 16.28 51.62
N ILE A 440 18.83 16.16 52.61
CA ILE A 440 18.46 15.67 53.95
C ILE A 440 18.53 16.83 54.95
N ALA A 441 17.41 17.14 55.59
CA ALA A 441 17.32 18.10 56.69
C ALA A 441 16.86 17.38 57.96
N ALA A 442 17.48 17.66 59.11
CA ALA A 442 17.11 17.03 60.37
C ALA A 442 16.50 18.04 61.35
N SER A 443 15.40 17.65 61.99
CA SER A 443 14.83 18.31 63.18
C SER A 443 15.08 17.46 64.44
N THR A 444 14.55 17.86 65.59
CA THR A 444 14.77 17.17 66.88
C THR A 444 14.15 15.77 66.97
N SER A 445 13.22 15.42 66.06
CA SER A 445 12.48 14.14 66.11
C SER A 445 12.21 13.48 64.75
N VAL A 446 12.46 14.18 63.64
CA VAL A 446 12.18 13.71 62.27
C VAL A 446 13.30 14.19 61.34
N GLY A 447 13.78 13.29 60.49
CA GLY A 447 14.59 13.62 59.32
C GLY A 447 13.67 13.81 58.13
N LEU A 448 13.86 14.90 57.40
CA LEU A 448 13.15 15.21 56.17
C LEU A 448 14.09 14.93 55.01
N ILE A 449 13.62 14.16 54.03
CA ILE A 449 14.32 13.87 52.78
C ILE A 449 13.50 14.52 51.67
N GLU A 450 14.13 15.39 50.90
CA GLU A 450 13.53 16.09 49.76
C GLU A 450 14.36 15.81 48.52
N PHE A 451 13.72 15.58 47.38
CA PHE A 451 14.41 15.32 46.12
C PHE A 451 13.51 15.66 44.95
N ASN A 452 14.13 15.89 43.79
CA ASN A 452 13.43 16.15 42.53
C ASN A 452 13.54 14.97 41.59
N TYR A 453 12.49 14.75 40.81
CA TYR A 453 12.44 13.76 39.76
C TYR A 453 11.79 14.36 38.50
N PRO A 454 12.15 13.90 37.29
CA PRO A 454 11.57 14.38 36.04
C PRO A 454 10.03 14.36 36.05
N VAL A 455 9.42 15.48 35.66
CA VAL A 455 7.97 15.72 35.82
C VAL A 455 7.12 14.75 35.00
N ASP A 456 7.61 14.33 33.83
CA ASP A 456 6.88 13.44 32.91
C ASP A 456 6.73 12.01 33.47
N TYR A 457 7.53 11.65 34.48
CA TYR A 457 7.60 10.29 35.03
C TYR A 457 7.00 10.17 36.42
N VAL A 458 6.56 11.28 37.03
CA VAL A 458 6.04 11.27 38.41
C VAL A 458 4.77 10.47 38.57
N ASP A 459 3.99 10.28 37.51
CA ASP A 459 2.75 9.49 37.53
C ASP A 459 2.98 8.00 37.24
N HIS A 460 4.17 7.62 36.76
CA HIS A 460 4.55 6.24 36.47
C HIS A 460 5.40 5.60 37.58
N ILE A 461 6.05 6.41 38.43
CA ILE A 461 7.02 5.94 39.42
C ILE A 461 6.63 6.34 40.85
N ALA A 462 6.86 5.43 41.79
CA ALA A 462 6.78 5.65 43.22
C ALA A 462 8.13 5.40 43.91
N PHE A 463 8.32 6.00 45.09
CA PHE A 463 9.54 5.89 45.88
C PHE A 463 9.22 5.34 47.26
N ASP A 464 9.59 4.08 47.52
CA ASP A 464 9.29 3.39 48.77
C ASP A 464 10.48 3.39 49.73
N LEU A 465 10.20 3.59 51.01
CA LEU A 465 11.19 3.62 52.06
C LEU A 465 11.41 2.23 52.66
N TYR A 466 12.66 1.80 52.64
CA TYR A 466 13.14 0.60 53.30
C TYR A 466 14.06 0.95 54.46
N GLU A 467 14.03 0.14 55.51
CA GLU A 467 14.91 0.28 56.67
C GLU A 467 15.70 -0.99 56.97
N SER A 468 16.85 -0.82 57.61
CA SER A 468 17.74 -1.89 58.05
C SER A 468 18.43 -1.51 59.36
N THR A 469 18.72 -2.51 60.20
CA THR A 469 19.53 -2.32 61.42
C THR A 469 20.98 -2.77 61.22
N ASP A 470 21.29 -3.46 60.12
CA ASP A 470 22.55 -4.15 59.90
C ASP A 470 23.20 -3.92 58.52
N LEU A 471 22.56 -3.14 57.64
CA LEU A 471 22.93 -2.91 56.23
C LEU A 471 22.87 -4.15 55.33
N GLN A 472 22.45 -5.30 55.84
CA GLN A 472 22.39 -6.55 55.08
C GLN A 472 20.97 -6.84 54.60
N THR A 473 20.00 -6.66 55.49
CA THR A 473 18.60 -6.95 55.19
C THR A 473 17.77 -5.68 55.34
N PHE A 474 17.06 -5.32 54.28
CA PHE A 474 16.19 -4.16 54.22
C PHE A 474 14.74 -4.61 54.14
N SER A 475 13.90 -4.11 55.04
CA SER A 475 12.44 -4.34 55.02
C SER A 475 11.70 -3.08 54.60
N ASN A 476 10.63 -3.24 53.82
CA ASN A 476 9.77 -2.11 53.44
C ASN A 476 9.07 -1.57 54.71
N THR A 477 9.11 -0.25 54.90
CA THR A 477 8.50 0.43 56.06
C THR A 477 7.00 0.68 55.89
N GLY A 478 6.47 0.52 54.67
CA GLY A 478 5.12 0.90 54.27
C GLY A 478 4.95 2.41 54.01
N ASN A 479 6.03 3.19 54.09
CA ASN A 479 6.01 4.62 53.76
C ASN A 479 6.56 4.86 52.36
N SER A 480 5.92 5.77 51.62
CA SER A 480 6.36 6.21 50.30
C SER A 480 6.55 7.73 50.30
N ALA A 481 7.40 8.23 49.39
CA ALA A 481 7.58 9.67 49.23
C ALA A 481 6.29 10.31 48.70
N GLN A 482 5.93 11.46 49.27
CA GLN A 482 4.80 12.26 48.83
C GLN A 482 5.23 13.17 47.68
N HIS A 483 4.51 13.12 46.55
CA HIS A 483 4.67 14.08 45.46
C HIS A 483 4.02 15.42 45.86
N LEU A 484 4.80 16.51 45.83
CA LEU A 484 4.39 17.86 46.22
C LEU A 484 4.06 18.77 45.01
N GLY A 485 4.28 18.29 43.78
CA GLY A 485 4.13 19.04 42.53
C GLY A 485 5.47 19.42 41.89
N ASP A 486 5.45 19.69 40.58
CA ASP A 486 6.61 20.08 39.77
C ASP A 486 7.85 19.17 39.94
N GLY A 487 7.62 17.86 40.08
CA GLY A 487 8.70 16.89 40.27
C GLY A 487 9.27 16.81 41.69
N ASN A 488 8.79 17.61 42.65
CA ASN A 488 9.31 17.62 44.02
C ASN A 488 8.69 16.49 44.86
N PHE A 489 9.53 15.69 45.51
CA PHE A 489 9.14 14.63 46.43
C PHE A 489 9.65 14.89 47.84
N GLN A 490 8.89 14.44 48.83
CA GLN A 490 9.24 14.55 50.24
C GLN A 490 8.95 13.26 51.00
N LEU A 491 9.87 12.87 51.89
CA LEU A 491 9.75 11.71 52.76
C LEU A 491 10.21 12.06 54.17
N SER A 492 9.47 11.59 55.18
CA SER A 492 9.83 11.77 56.58
C SER A 492 10.34 10.46 57.18
N ILE A 493 11.51 10.51 57.82
CA ILE A 493 12.11 9.39 58.54
C ILE A 493 12.11 9.65 60.06
N PRO A 494 11.73 8.68 60.90
CA PRO A 494 11.80 8.83 62.34
C PRO A 494 13.27 8.82 62.80
N ILE A 495 13.67 9.80 63.61
CA ILE A 495 15.00 9.80 64.22
C ILE A 495 14.91 9.00 65.52
N SER A 496 15.33 7.74 65.49
CA SER A 496 15.43 6.89 66.68
C SER A 496 16.83 6.99 67.32
N GLY A 497 16.95 6.68 68.61
CA GLY A 497 18.24 6.67 69.32
C GLY A 497 19.16 5.50 68.92
N ASP A 498 18.62 4.51 68.21
CA ASP A 498 19.38 3.38 67.68
C ASP A 498 19.83 3.65 66.23
N LYS A 499 20.89 2.96 65.79
CA LYS A 499 21.38 3.09 64.42
C LYS A 499 20.43 2.37 63.47
N THR A 500 19.65 3.13 62.72
CA THR A 500 18.84 2.64 61.60
C THR A 500 19.39 3.19 60.29
N PHE A 501 19.45 2.34 59.28
CA PHE A 501 19.84 2.68 57.91
C PHE A 501 18.60 2.70 57.04
N TYR A 502 18.54 3.65 56.11
CA TYR A 502 17.40 3.81 55.21
C TYR A 502 17.86 3.70 53.76
N ARG A 503 17.00 3.12 52.92
CA ARG A 503 17.15 3.05 51.46
C ARG A 503 15.84 3.44 50.82
N ILE A 504 15.91 4.28 49.79
CA ILE A 504 14.75 4.59 48.94
C ILE A 504 14.86 3.68 47.72
N ARG A 505 13.78 2.96 47.38
CA ARG A 505 13.70 2.13 46.18
C ARG A 505 12.66 2.74 45.24
N LEU A 506 12.99 2.84 43.96
CA LEU A 506 12.03 3.16 42.91
C LEU A 506 11.13 1.95 42.67
N ARG A 507 9.90 2.19 42.23
CA ARG A 507 8.91 1.17 41.89
C ARG A 507 7.96 1.70 40.81
N LEU A 508 7.51 0.84 39.89
CA LEU A 508 6.41 1.14 38.97
C LEU A 508 5.07 1.26 39.69
N LYS A 509 4.24 2.21 39.26
CA LYS A 509 2.97 2.54 39.93
C LYS A 509 1.83 1.57 39.68
#